data_AF-A0A0B7AIM8-F1
#
_entry.id   AF-A0A0B7AIM8-F1
#
_cell.length_a   1.000
_cell.length_b   1.000
_cell.length_c   1.000
_cell.angle_alpha   90.00
_cell.angle_beta   90.00
_cell.angle_gamma   90.00
#
_symmetry.space_group_name_H-M   'P 1'
#
loop_
_entity.id
_entity.type
_entity.pdbx_description
1 polymer ?
#
loop_
_entity_poly.entity_id
_entity_poly.type
_entity_poly.pdbx_seq_one_letter_code
_entity_poly.pdbx_strand_id
1 'polypeptide(L)'
;ANERKIITTEMRCLRRAVGETIRDTIKNEEIRRRLDVKSVMQIKWFRHLIRRPLYGLPQRTTQKKYNEYRARPRKRWNGEINNSIKKMNNSLQIAIKQAHTRS
;
A
#
# COMPACT_ATOMS: atom_id res chain seq x y z
N ALA A 1 -11.14 -13.73 -20.78
CA ALA A 1 -9.68 -13.57 -20.46
C ALA A 1 -9.26 -12.13 -20.13
N ASN A 2 -9.80 -11.10 -20.80
CA ASN A 2 -9.38 -9.71 -20.58
C ASN A 2 -9.85 -9.09 -19.25
N GLU A 3 -11.04 -9.42 -18.77
CA GLU A 3 -11.58 -8.87 -17.52
C GLU A 3 -10.74 -9.21 -16.29
N ARG A 4 -10.27 -10.46 -16.18
CA ARG A 4 -9.35 -10.87 -15.10
C ARG A 4 -8.06 -10.05 -15.12
N LYS A 5 -7.48 -9.81 -16.30
CA LYS A 5 -6.27 -8.97 -16.43
C LYS A 5 -6.53 -7.52 -16.01
N ILE A 6 -7.70 -6.99 -16.31
CA ILE A 6 -8.10 -5.63 -15.92
C ILE A 6 -8.27 -5.55 -14.41
N ILE A 7 -9.01 -6.49 -13.80
CA ILE A 7 -9.19 -6.58 -12.34
C ILE A 7 -7.85 -6.68 -11.61
N THR A 8 -6.94 -7.53 -12.09
CA THR A 8 -5.60 -7.67 -11.49
C THR A 8 -4.80 -6.36 -11.58
N THR A 9 -4.87 -5.67 -12.70
CA THR A 9 -4.18 -4.39 -12.89
C THR A 9 -4.79 -3.30 -11.99
N GLU A 10 -6.11 -3.27 -11.88
CA GLU A 10 -6.84 -2.39 -10.96
C GLU A 10 -6.38 -2.61 -9.52
N MET A 11 -6.44 -3.85 -9.03
CA MET A 11 -6.13 -4.15 -7.65
C MET A 11 -4.67 -3.83 -7.31
N ARG A 12 -3.76 -3.95 -8.29
CA ARG A 12 -2.37 -3.51 -8.15
C ARG A 12 -2.26 -2.00 -7.95
N CYS A 13 -3.01 -1.20 -8.71
CA CYS A 13 -3.02 0.26 -8.56
C CYS A 13 -3.64 0.69 -7.23
N LEU A 14 -4.78 0.12 -6.86
CA LEU A 14 -5.48 0.44 -5.62
C LEU A 14 -4.63 0.08 -4.39
N ARG A 15 -4.01 -1.09 -4.37
CA ARG A 15 -3.04 -1.49 -3.33
C ARG A 15 -1.91 -0.49 -3.18
N ARG A 16 -1.35 -0.01 -4.31
CA ARG A 16 -0.28 0.99 -4.30
C ARG A 16 -0.71 2.35 -3.76
N ALA A 17 -1.96 2.77 -4.02
CA ALA A 17 -2.51 4.03 -3.51
C ALA A 17 -2.71 3.99 -1.98
N VAL A 18 -3.27 2.90 -1.45
CA VAL A 18 -3.43 2.71 0.00
C VAL A 18 -2.09 2.38 0.69
N GLY A 19 -1.08 1.93 -0.07
CA GLY A 19 0.21 1.51 0.45
C GLY A 19 0.22 0.08 1.00
N GLU A 20 -0.83 -0.69 0.71
CA GLU A 20 -1.02 -2.07 1.13
C GLU A 20 -0.39 -3.04 0.13
N THR A 21 0.08 -4.18 0.63
CA THR A 21 0.70 -5.22 -0.18
C THR A 21 -0.19 -6.46 -0.25
N ILE A 22 0.18 -7.43 -1.08
CA ILE A 22 -0.53 -8.73 -1.11
C ILE A 22 -0.33 -9.48 0.21
N ARG A 23 0.80 -9.25 0.90
CA ARG A 23 1.17 -9.91 2.16
C ARG A 23 0.37 -9.44 3.36
N ASP A 24 -0.28 -8.29 3.26
CA ASP A 24 -1.21 -7.83 4.29
C ASP A 24 -2.52 -8.64 4.22
N THR A 25 -2.67 -9.54 3.23
CA THR A 25 -3.79 -10.49 3.06
C THR A 25 -5.17 -9.83 3.06
N ILE A 26 -5.22 -8.55 2.73
CA ILE A 26 -6.45 -7.75 2.71
C ILE A 26 -7.28 -8.14 1.50
N LYS A 27 -8.58 -8.39 1.73
CA LYS A 27 -9.56 -8.70 0.68
C LYS A 27 -9.65 -7.57 -0.34
N ASN A 28 -9.85 -7.91 -1.61
CA ASN A 28 -9.89 -6.93 -2.69
C ASN A 28 -11.06 -5.94 -2.54
N GLU A 29 -12.21 -6.42 -2.06
CA GLU A 29 -13.39 -5.60 -1.76
C GLU A 29 -13.10 -4.55 -0.69
N GLU A 30 -12.35 -4.92 0.34
CA GLU A 30 -11.95 -4.02 1.42
C GLU A 30 -11.11 -2.86 0.90
N ILE A 31 -10.17 -3.14 0.00
CA ILE A 31 -9.33 -2.11 -0.63
C ILE A 31 -10.16 -1.18 -1.51
N ARG A 32 -11.15 -1.73 -2.24
CA ARG A 32 -12.08 -0.92 -3.05
C ARG A 32 -12.94 -0.03 -2.17
N ARG A 33 -13.47 -0.56 -1.06
CA ARG A 33 -14.27 0.20 -0.08
C ARG A 33 -13.48 1.35 0.54
N ARG A 34 -12.22 1.12 0.92
CA ARG A 34 -11.34 2.16 1.51
C ARG A 34 -11.08 3.35 0.58
N LEU A 35 -11.18 3.15 -0.73
CA LEU A 35 -10.97 4.18 -1.74
C LEU A 35 -12.28 4.69 -2.37
N ASP A 36 -13.44 4.23 -1.88
CA ASP A 36 -14.77 4.46 -2.47
C ASP A 36 -14.83 4.17 -3.98
N VAL A 37 -14.12 3.13 -4.42
CA VAL A 37 -14.08 2.71 -5.83
C VAL A 37 -15.14 1.65 -6.06
N LYS A 38 -16.21 2.04 -6.76
CA LYS A 38 -17.37 1.16 -7.03
C LYS A 38 -17.11 0.12 -8.12
N SER A 39 -16.25 0.38 -9.13
CA SER A 39 -15.95 -0.64 -10.15
C SER A 39 -14.74 -0.35 -11.06
N VAL A 40 -14.29 -1.43 -11.71
CA VAL A 40 -13.24 -1.51 -12.75
C VAL A 40 -13.39 -0.46 -13.87
N MET A 41 -14.62 -0.02 -14.15
CA MET A 41 -14.88 0.95 -15.23
C MET A 41 -14.21 2.31 -14.98
N GLN A 42 -14.07 2.72 -13.72
CA GLN A 42 -13.41 3.97 -13.36
C GLN A 42 -11.92 3.96 -13.72
N ILE A 43 -11.27 2.79 -13.67
CA ILE A 43 -9.86 2.65 -14.04
C ILE A 43 -9.68 2.58 -15.55
N LYS A 44 -10.63 2.00 -16.30
CA LYS A 44 -10.64 2.12 -17.76
C LYS A 44 -10.75 3.59 -18.16
N TRP A 45 -11.61 4.35 -17.46
CA TRP A 45 -11.76 5.80 -17.62
C TRP A 45 -10.49 6.57 -17.23
N PHE A 46 -9.85 6.25 -16.11
CA PHE A 46 -8.61 6.87 -15.67
C PHE A 46 -7.43 6.54 -16.60
N ARG A 47 -7.37 5.31 -17.10
CA ARG A 47 -6.38 4.88 -18.08
C ARG A 47 -6.59 5.59 -19.42
N HIS A 48 -7.85 5.80 -19.82
CA HIS A 48 -8.21 6.62 -20.97
C HIS A 48 -7.82 8.08 -20.77
N LEU A 49 -8.05 8.62 -19.58
CA LEU A 49 -7.67 9.97 -19.16
C LEU A 49 -6.15 10.18 -19.20
N ILE A 50 -5.34 9.21 -18.74
CA ILE A 50 -3.86 9.28 -18.82
C ILE A 50 -3.37 9.21 -20.27
N ARG A 51 -4.06 8.47 -21.14
CA ARG A 51 -3.71 8.36 -22.57
C ARG A 51 -4.16 9.56 -23.40
N ARG A 52 -5.01 10.44 -22.85
CA ARG A 52 -5.33 11.69 -23.53
C ARG A 52 -4.10 12.62 -23.50
N PRO A 53 -3.97 13.47 -24.52
CA PRO A 53 -2.87 14.41 -24.61
C PRO A 53 -2.99 15.53 -23.57
N LEU A 54 -1.83 15.95 -23.03
CA LEU A 54 -1.69 16.83 -21.86
C LEU A 54 -2.39 18.19 -21.95
N TYR A 55 -2.80 18.63 -23.15
CA TYR A 55 -3.51 19.89 -23.35
C TYR A 55 -5.01 19.83 -23.02
N GLY A 56 -5.58 18.65 -22.80
CA GLY A 56 -6.99 18.49 -22.44
C GLY A 56 -7.30 18.99 -21.02
N LEU A 57 -8.37 19.79 -20.90
CA LEU A 57 -8.94 20.26 -19.61
C LEU A 57 -9.07 19.20 -18.50
N PRO A 58 -9.45 17.93 -18.80
CA PRO A 58 -9.55 16.89 -17.78
C PRO A 58 -8.20 16.51 -17.13
N GLN A 59 -7.09 16.68 -17.85
CA GLN A 59 -5.77 16.31 -17.35
C GLN A 59 -5.16 17.42 -16.50
N ARG A 60 -5.39 18.69 -16.89
CA ARG A 60 -4.99 19.87 -16.10
C ARG A 60 -5.64 19.91 -14.72
N THR A 61 -6.90 19.51 -14.62
CA THR A 61 -7.64 19.43 -13.33
C THR A 61 -7.11 18.31 -12.43
N THR A 62 -6.70 17.18 -13.01
CA THR A 62 -6.09 16.06 -12.27
C THR A 62 -4.65 16.37 -11.81
N GLN A 63 -3.92 17.21 -12.56
CA GLN A 63 -2.53 17.58 -12.29
C GLN A 63 -2.35 18.72 -11.26
N LYS A 64 -3.43 19.30 -10.73
CA LYS A 64 -3.35 20.23 -9.60
C LYS A 64 -2.78 19.48 -8.39
N LYS A 65 -1.47 19.61 -8.18
CA LYS A 65 -0.72 18.93 -7.12
C LYS A 65 -1.20 19.39 -5.75
N TYR A 66 -1.61 18.44 -4.92
CA TYR A 66 -1.54 18.59 -3.47
C TYR A 66 -0.06 18.57 -3.07
N ASN A 67 0.50 19.74 -2.77
CA ASN A 67 1.82 19.88 -2.18
C ASN A 67 1.69 19.61 -0.68
N GLU A 68 1.58 18.34 -0.30
CA GLU A 68 1.61 17.94 1.10
C GLU A 68 2.96 17.31 1.40
N TYR A 69 3.71 17.94 2.31
CA TYR A 69 4.87 17.36 2.95
C TYR A 69 4.52 15.95 3.42
N ARG A 70 5.02 14.92 2.72
CA ARG A 70 4.82 13.54 3.12
C ARG A 70 5.65 13.26 4.37
N ALA A 71 5.02 13.41 5.54
CA ALA A 71 5.53 12.80 6.75
C ALA A 71 5.78 11.30 6.48
N ARG A 72 6.85 10.76 7.10
CA ARG A 72 7.26 9.36 6.94
C ARG A 72 6.04 8.44 7.18
N PRO A 73 5.69 7.54 6.25
CA PRO A 73 4.53 6.66 6.41
C PRO A 73 4.59 5.92 7.74
N ARG A 74 3.46 5.85 8.46
CA ARG A 74 3.32 5.06 9.70
C ARG A 74 3.81 3.62 9.46
N LYS A 75 4.52 3.05 10.44
CA LYS A 75 5.05 1.68 10.34
C LYS A 75 3.89 0.71 10.16
N ARG A 76 4.00 -0.14 9.13
CA ARG A 76 2.97 -1.09 8.69
C ARG A 76 2.84 -2.26 9.68
N TRP A 77 1.76 -3.05 9.58
CA TRP A 77 1.57 -4.31 10.33
C TRP A 77 2.80 -5.23 10.26
N ASN A 78 3.31 -5.45 9.06
CA ASN A 78 4.57 -6.17 8.85
C ASN A 78 5.78 -5.47 9.50
N GLY A 79 5.76 -4.14 9.60
CA GLY A 79 6.74 -3.36 10.33
C GLY A 79 6.66 -3.54 11.84
N GLU A 80 5.47 -3.77 12.40
CA GLU A 80 5.25 -4.04 13.81
C GLU A 80 5.62 -5.48 14.18
N ILE A 81 5.22 -6.46 13.36
CA ILE A 81 5.67 -7.86 13.51
C ILE A 81 7.21 -7.93 13.54
N ASN A 82 7.88 -7.24 12.62
CA ASN A 82 9.35 -7.18 12.60
C ASN A 82 9.93 -6.48 13.83
N ASN A 83 9.26 -5.46 14.34
CA ASN A 83 9.68 -4.79 15.56
C ASN A 83 9.54 -5.70 16.79
N SER A 84 8.45 -6.48 16.87
CA SER A 84 8.19 -7.41 17.95
C SER A 84 9.19 -8.57 17.94
N ILE A 85 9.46 -9.16 16.78
CA ILE A 85 10.48 -10.21 16.63
C ILE A 85 11.87 -9.71 17.05
N LYS A 86 12.23 -8.48 16.66
CA LYS A 86 13.49 -7.86 17.10
C LYS A 86 13.56 -7.67 18.62
N LYS A 87 12.46 -7.23 19.25
CA LYS A 87 12.40 -7.07 20.71
C LYS A 87 12.58 -8.41 21.42
N MET A 88 11.93 -9.48 20.94
CA MET A 88 12.08 -10.83 21.51
C MET A 88 13.51 -11.34 21.40
N ASN A 89 14.16 -11.21 20.23
CA ASN A 89 15.54 -11.64 20.05
C ASN A 89 16.52 -10.87 20.95
N ASN A 90 16.31 -9.56 21.11
CA ASN A 90 17.12 -8.77 22.03
C ASN A 90 16.93 -9.24 23.48
N SER A 91 15.70 -9.59 23.88
CA SER A 91 15.40 -10.15 25.20
C SER A 91 16.11 -11.49 25.43
N LEU A 92 16.12 -12.37 24.43
CA LEU A 92 16.81 -13.67 24.50
C LEU A 92 18.34 -13.50 24.64
N GLN A 93 18.93 -12.58 23.89
CA GLN A 93 20.36 -12.26 23.99
C GLN A 93 20.73 -11.69 25.37
N ILE A 94 19.86 -10.89 25.96
CA ILE A 94 20.05 -10.36 27.31
C ILE A 94 19.99 -11.48 28.34
N ALA A 95 19.02 -12.40 28.24
CA ALA A 95 18.89 -13.53 29.15
C ALA A 95 20.08 -14.48 29.10
N ILE A 96 20.61 -14.78 27.91
CA ILE A 96 21.80 -15.63 27.73
C ILE A 96 23.03 -14.98 28.36
N LYS A 97 23.23 -13.67 28.14
CA LYS A 97 24.33 -12.93 28.77
C LYS A 97 24.24 -12.97 30.29
N GLN A 98 23.05 -12.78 30.85
CA GLN A 98 22.82 -12.85 32.30
C GLN A 98 23.09 -14.25 32.87
N ALA A 99 22.74 -15.31 32.13
CA ALA A 99 23.03 -16.68 32.50
C ALA A 99 24.55 -16.95 32.51
N HIS A 100 25.29 -16.45 31.53
CA HIS A 100 26.75 -16.60 31.48
C HIS A 100 27.48 -15.79 32.56
N THR A 101 26.97 -14.63 32.96
CA THR A 101 27.57 -13.81 34.03
C THR A 101 27.29 -14.32 35.44
N ARG A 102 26.35 -15.25 35.60
CA ARG A 102 25.99 -15.86 36.89
C ARG A 102 26.71 -17.19 37.13
N SER A 103 27.43 -17.68 36.13
CA SER A 103 28.31 -18.85 36.20
C SER A 103 29.76 -18.42 36.39
#